data_AF-A0A1H9MU83-F1
#
_entry.id   AF-A0A1H9MU83-F1
#
_cell.length_a   1.000
_cell.length_b   1.000
_cell.length_c   1.000
_cell.angle_alpha   90.00
_cell.angle_beta   90.00
_cell.angle_gamma   90.00
#
_symmetry.space_group_name_H-M   'P 1'
#
loop_
_entity.id
_entity.type
_entity.pdbx_description
1 polymer ?
#
loop_
_entity_poly.entity_id
_entity_poly.type
_entity_poly.pdbx_seq_one_letter_code
_entity_poly.pdbx_strand_id
1 'polypeptide(L)'
;MVTESSLVSFGFASGGYWCRCGTCAEPFEGDKRAFRCKPCAQKAKVATEKAVELQELVAFMYVEAAGERVISQGHALKAFNFFVRNIEDISHLLPKATRA
;
A
#
# COMPACT_ATOMS: atom_id res chain seq x y z
N MET A 1 -13.01 0.77 12.24
CA MET A 1 -12.69 -0.62 12.67
C MET A 1 -12.53 -1.47 11.41
N VAL A 2 -11.50 -2.32 11.32
CA VAL A 2 -11.29 -3.20 10.16
C VAL A 2 -12.26 -4.38 10.25
N THR A 3 -13.20 -4.50 9.32
CA THR A 3 -14.11 -5.66 9.23
C THR A 3 -13.44 -6.78 8.44
N GLU A 4 -13.80 -8.04 8.74
CA GLU A 4 -13.29 -9.20 8.01
C GLU A 4 -13.66 -9.18 6.52
N SER A 5 -14.86 -8.68 6.19
CA SER A 5 -15.30 -8.47 4.81
C SER A 5 -14.36 -7.55 4.02
N SER A 6 -13.76 -6.55 4.68
CA SER A 6 -12.81 -5.64 4.04
C SER A 6 -11.43 -6.25 3.78
N LEU A 7 -11.15 -7.44 4.29
CA LEU A 7 -9.88 -8.14 4.14
C LEU A 7 -9.89 -9.20 3.01
N VAL A 8 -11.07 -9.47 2.43
CA VAL A 8 -11.24 -10.43 1.33
C VAL A 8 -10.39 -10.03 0.12
N SER A 9 -10.43 -8.76 -0.27
CA SER A 9 -9.58 -8.23 -1.34
C SER A 9 -8.08 -8.26 -1.02
N PHE A 10 -7.71 -8.46 0.25
CA PHE A 10 -6.32 -8.54 0.72
C PHE A 10 -5.90 -9.97 1.07
N GLY A 11 -6.69 -10.97 0.65
CA GLY A 11 -6.31 -12.38 0.69
C GLY A 11 -6.71 -13.14 1.94
N PHE A 12 -7.46 -12.52 2.85
CA PHE A 12 -8.04 -13.22 3.99
C PHE A 12 -9.51 -13.55 3.74
N ALA A 13 -9.88 -14.80 3.98
CA ALA A 13 -11.27 -15.21 4.03
C ALA A 13 -11.45 -16.17 5.20
N SER A 14 -12.44 -15.91 6.05
CA SER A 14 -12.82 -16.78 7.15
C SER A 14 -13.41 -18.08 6.61
N GLY A 15 -13.13 -19.20 7.28
CA GLY A 15 -13.64 -20.52 6.94
C GLY A 15 -13.21 -21.53 7.99
N GLY A 16 -13.26 -22.82 7.67
CA GLY A 16 -12.87 -23.92 8.57
C GLY A 16 -11.76 -24.81 8.03
N TYR A 17 -11.01 -24.35 7.03
CA TYR A 17 -9.88 -25.09 6.45
C TYR A 17 -8.58 -24.66 7.10
N TRP A 18 -7.70 -25.65 7.32
CA TRP A 18 -6.34 -25.38 7.75
C TRP A 18 -5.50 -24.92 6.55
N CYS A 19 -5.22 -23.63 6.50
CA CYS A 19 -4.50 -22.96 5.44
C CYS A 19 -3.08 -22.60 5.90
N ARG A 20 -2.20 -22.27 4.95
CA ARG A 20 -0.86 -21.74 5.22
C ARG A 20 -0.75 -20.34 4.63
N CYS A 21 -0.34 -19.37 5.42
CA CYS A 21 -0.24 -18.00 4.94
C CYS A 21 0.90 -17.86 3.92
N GLY A 22 0.62 -17.35 2.73
CA GLY A 22 1.64 -17.11 1.70
C GLY A 22 2.63 -15.98 2.03
N THR A 23 2.42 -15.24 3.12
CA THR A 23 3.30 -14.13 3.53
C THR A 23 4.20 -14.51 4.70
N CYS A 24 3.63 -15.05 5.79
CA CYS A 24 4.41 -15.44 6.97
C CYS A 24 4.65 -16.95 7.10
N ALA A 25 4.14 -17.77 6.18
CA ALA A 25 4.19 -19.24 6.21
C ALA A 25 3.54 -19.92 7.43
N GLU A 26 3.02 -19.15 8.39
CA GLU A 26 2.29 -19.66 9.55
C GLU A 26 0.96 -20.31 9.14
N PRO A 27 0.56 -21.39 9.83
CA PRO A 27 -0.75 -21.98 9.64
C PRO A 27 -1.85 -21.07 10.21
N PHE A 28 -3.02 -21.09 9.59
CA PHE A 28 -4.20 -20.36 10.07
C PHE A 28 -5.48 -21.02 9.59
N GLU A 29 -6.58 -20.76 10.29
CA GLU A 29 -7.91 -21.21 9.88
C GLU A 29 -8.53 -20.20 8.89
N GLY A 30 -9.01 -20.70 7.74
CA GLY A 30 -9.56 -19.86 6.68
C GLY A 30 -10.43 -20.63 5.69
N ASP A 31 -10.93 -19.92 4.68
CA ASP A 31 -11.59 -20.51 3.50
C ASP A 31 -10.55 -21.15 2.56
N LYS A 32 -10.95 -22.08 1.69
CA LYS A 32 -10.05 -22.67 0.67
C LYS A 32 -9.39 -21.63 -0.24
N ARG A 33 -10.00 -20.44 -0.38
CA ARG A 33 -9.49 -19.34 -1.20
C ARG A 33 -8.59 -18.37 -0.43
N ALA A 34 -8.46 -18.53 0.89
CA ALA A 34 -7.62 -17.67 1.71
C ALA A 34 -6.14 -17.96 1.43
N PHE A 35 -5.38 -16.92 1.06
CA PHE A 35 -3.94 -17.02 0.84
C PHE A 35 -3.12 -16.21 1.85
N ARG A 36 -3.77 -15.39 2.69
CA ARG A 36 -3.16 -14.65 3.80
C ARG A 36 -3.94 -14.85 5.09
N CYS A 37 -3.21 -14.96 6.20
CA CYS A 37 -3.81 -14.90 7.52
C CYS A 37 -4.32 -13.48 7.83
N LYS A 38 -5.24 -13.35 8.80
CA LYS A 38 -5.86 -12.07 9.17
C LYS A 38 -4.84 -10.96 9.46
N PRO A 39 -3.78 -11.18 10.25
CA PRO A 39 -2.76 -10.14 10.49
C PRO A 39 -2.03 -9.69 9.21
N CYS A 40 -1.67 -10.62 8.32
CA CYS A 40 -0.99 -10.30 7.07
C CYS A 40 -1.89 -9.56 6.08
N ALA A 41 -3.18 -9.93 6.01
CA ALA A 41 -4.15 -9.21 5.19
C ALA A 41 -4.40 -7.79 5.73
N GLN A 42 -4.45 -7.60 7.05
CA GLN A 42 -4.55 -6.28 7.67
C GLN A 42 -3.34 -5.40 7.34
N LYS A 43 -2.11 -5.93 7.46
CA LYS A 43 -0.89 -5.22 7.08
C LYS A 43 -0.92 -4.79 5.61
N ALA A 44 -1.37 -5.69 4.72
CA ALA A 44 -1.50 -5.39 3.31
C ALA A 44 -2.51 -4.28 3.02
N LYS A 45 -3.68 -4.31 3.69
CA LYS A 45 -4.69 -3.26 3.57
C LYS A 45 -4.13 -1.89 3.94
N VAL A 46 -3.48 -1.78 5.10
CA VAL A 46 -2.89 -0.52 5.56
C VAL A 46 -1.79 -0.05 4.60
N ALA A 47 -0.98 -0.96 4.07
CA ALA A 47 0.05 -0.60 3.09
C ALA A 47 -0.57 -0.05 1.79
N THR A 48 -1.66 -0.64 1.30
CA THR A 48 -2.38 -0.15 0.12
C THR A 48 -3.03 1.20 0.38
N GLU A 49 -3.69 1.40 1.53
CA GLU A 49 -4.29 2.69 1.90
C GLU A 49 -3.24 3.81 1.93
N LYS A 50 -2.09 3.55 2.56
CA LYS A 50 -0.96 4.51 2.57
C LYS A 50 -0.40 4.77 1.18
N ALA A 51 -0.29 3.74 0.33
CA ALA A 51 0.19 3.91 -1.03
C ALA A 51 -0.74 4.80 -1.86
N VAL A 52 -2.06 4.72 -1.64
CA VAL A 52 -3.04 5.61 -2.29
C VAL A 52 -2.87 7.05 -1.82
N GLU A 53 -2.75 7.30 -0.51
CA GLU A 53 -2.49 8.64 0.03
C GLU A 53 -1.20 9.26 -0.54
N LEU A 54 -0.13 8.47 -0.60
CA LEU A 54 1.13 8.89 -1.21
C LEU A 54 0.97 9.16 -2.72
N GLN A 55 0.19 8.35 -3.43
CA GLN A 55 -0.06 8.56 -4.85
C GLN A 55 -0.86 9.85 -5.12
N GLU A 56 -1.82 10.21 -4.25
CA GLU A 56 -2.57 11.47 -4.33
C GLU A 56 -1.65 12.68 -4.07
N LEU A 57 -0.79 12.61 -3.05
CA LEU A 57 0.20 13.65 -2.77
C LEU A 57 1.19 13.83 -3.94
N VAL A 58 1.67 12.72 -4.51
CA VAL A 58 2.57 12.79 -5.66
C VAL A 58 1.84 13.33 -6.89
N ALA A 59 0.59 12.94 -7.15
CA ALA A 59 -0.20 13.51 -8.24
C ALA A 59 -0.38 15.03 -8.09
N PHE A 60 -0.59 15.52 -6.86
CA PHE A 60 -0.65 16.95 -6.57
C PHE A 60 0.67 17.66 -6.89
N MET A 61 1.80 17.12 -6.42
CA MET A 61 3.14 17.67 -6.75
C MET A 61 3.38 17.74 -8.26
N TYR A 62 2.86 16.79 -9.04
CA TYR A 62 3.02 16.76 -10.49
C TYR A 62 2.23 17.85 -11.19
N VAL A 63 1.02 18.17 -10.72
CA VAL A 63 0.19 19.23 -11.30
C VAL A 63 0.84 20.59 -11.04
N GLU A 64 1.35 20.83 -9.83
CA GLU A 64 2.08 22.07 -9.51
C GLU A 64 3.39 22.20 -10.30
N ALA A 65 4.20 21.13 -10.33
CA ALA A 65 5.46 21.11 -11.10
C ALA A 65 5.27 21.06 -12.63
N ALA A 66 4.04 20.89 -13.13
CA ALA A 66 3.71 21.05 -14.55
C ALA A 66 3.16 22.45 -14.87
N GLY A 67 2.58 23.14 -13.87
CA GLY A 67 2.21 24.55 -13.95
C GLY A 67 3.43 25.47 -14.05
N GLU A 68 4.51 25.13 -13.35
CA GLU A 68 5.85 25.68 -13.55
C GLU A 68 6.59 24.77 -14.54
N ARG A 69 6.93 25.22 -15.76
CA ARG A 69 7.57 24.38 -16.81
C ARG A 69 8.96 23.80 -16.42
N VAL A 70 9.05 22.84 -15.50
CA VAL A 70 10.36 22.39 -14.98
C VAL A 70 10.67 20.93 -15.31
N ILE A 71 9.68 20.07 -15.61
CA ILE A 71 9.97 18.65 -15.84
C ILE A 71 9.08 18.05 -16.94
N SER A 72 9.68 17.38 -17.93
CA SER A 72 8.92 16.67 -18.96
C SER A 72 8.20 15.46 -18.34
N GLN A 73 7.00 15.12 -18.84
CA GLN A 73 6.17 14.01 -18.32
C GLN A 73 6.95 12.70 -18.16
N GLY A 74 7.89 12.41 -19.07
CA GLY A 74 8.73 11.20 -19.01
C GLY A 74 9.76 11.17 -17.87
N HIS A 75 10.31 12.32 -17.48
CA HIS A 75 11.23 12.41 -16.34
C HIS A 75 10.49 12.32 -15.00
N ALA A 76 9.30 12.90 -14.96
CA ALA A 76 8.40 12.79 -13.84
C ALA A 76 8.07 11.29 -13.62
N LEU A 77 7.52 10.59 -14.62
CA LEU A 77 7.19 9.16 -14.50
C LEU A 77 8.38 8.26 -14.03
N LYS A 78 9.62 8.59 -14.42
CA LYS A 78 10.82 7.90 -13.92
C LYS A 78 11.09 8.19 -12.45
N ALA A 79 10.97 9.44 -12.01
CA ALA A 79 11.09 9.82 -10.61
C ALA A 79 10.00 9.16 -9.74
N PHE A 80 8.77 9.07 -10.23
CA PHE A 80 7.69 8.32 -9.56
C PHE A 80 8.05 6.84 -9.40
N ASN A 81 8.43 6.18 -10.50
CA ASN A 81 8.78 4.76 -10.46
C ASN A 81 10.00 4.50 -9.57
N PHE A 82 10.96 5.42 -9.52
CA PHE A 82 12.09 5.36 -8.59
C PHE A 82 11.62 5.50 -7.14
N PHE A 83 10.77 6.49 -6.84
CA PHE A 83 10.25 6.73 -5.50
C PHE A 83 9.41 5.54 -4.98
N VAL A 84 8.50 5.01 -5.80
CA VAL A 84 7.67 3.85 -5.44
C VAL A 84 8.52 2.60 -5.18
N ARG A 85 9.61 2.40 -5.94
CA ARG A 85 10.52 1.25 -5.75
C ARG A 85 11.40 1.36 -4.50
N ASN A 86 11.60 2.56 -3.97
CA ASN A 86 12.51 2.81 -2.84
C ASN A 86 11.77 3.31 -1.58
N ILE A 87 10.43 3.16 -1.53
CA ILE A 87 9.59 3.75 -0.49
C ILE A 87 9.83 3.19 0.92
N GLU A 88 10.52 2.06 1.03
CA GLU A 88 10.92 1.48 2.32
C GLU A 88 11.92 2.39 3.08
N ASP A 89 12.56 3.36 2.41
CA ASP A 89 13.71 4.10 2.95
C ASP A 89 13.53 5.63 2.99
N ILE A 90 12.30 6.16 2.95
CA ILE A 90 12.05 7.62 2.89
C ILE A 90 11.14 8.13 4.01
N SER A 91 10.78 7.26 4.96
CA SER A 91 10.02 7.64 6.16
C SER A 91 10.71 8.73 7.01
N HIS A 92 12.03 8.87 6.89
CA HIS A 92 12.82 9.91 7.54
C HIS A 92 12.95 11.20 6.72
N LEU A 93 12.58 11.18 5.43
CA LEU A 93 12.67 12.31 4.50
C LEU A 93 11.33 13.00 4.25
N LEU A 94 10.21 12.38 4.63
CA LEU A 94 8.93 13.07 4.66
C LEU A 94 8.94 14.06 5.83
N PRO A 95 8.97 15.39 5.60
CA PRO A 95 8.70 16.32 6.67
C PRO A 95 7.34 15.97 7.24
N LYS A 96 7.21 15.97 8.57
CA LYS A 96 5.93 15.85 9.27
C LYS A 96 5.06 17.04 8.84
N ALA A 97 4.39 16.93 7.70
CA ALA A 97 3.49 17.93 7.18
C ALA A 97 2.25 17.94 8.07
N THR A 98 2.36 18.74 9.13
CA THR A 98 1.34 19.59 9.73
C THR A 98 -0.01 18.99 10.07
N ARG A 99 -0.21 18.79 11.38
CA ARG A 99 -1.48 19.11 12.04
C ARG A 99 -1.92 20.51 11.61
N ALA A 100 -3.12 20.61 11.06
CA ALA A 100 -4.01 21.75 11.16
C ALA A 100 -5.44 21.20 11.17
#